data_AF-A0A5B7TJT0-F1
#
_entry.id   AF-A0A5B7TJT0-F1
#
_cell.length_a   1.000
_cell.length_b   1.000
_cell.length_c   1.000
_cell.angle_alpha   90.00
_cell.angle_beta   90.00
_cell.angle_gamma   90.00
#
_symmetry.space_group_name_H-M   'P 1'
#
loop_
_entity.id
_entity.type
_entity.pdbx_description
1 polymer ?
#
loop_
_entity_poly.entity_id
_entity_poly.type
_entity_poly.pdbx_seq_one_letter_code
_entity_poly.pdbx_strand_id
1 'polypeptide(L)'
;MADKVEIANKWIEAGYPKTKVLRIIGLNRSTYYYHLSGLKIIKNKSTGRPKTCYSFTSYGEKISDEQIKEYIIQIFEEESIYYGYLKITHALRRNFKININKKKVYRLCKELNILKPQREIKSRHPRKIARNRTVTASNRNGKLI
;
A
#
# COMPACT_ATOMS: atom_id res chain seq x y z
N MET A 1 -29.28 0.70 19.38
CA MET A 1 -27.99 1.43 19.59
C MET A 1 -27.88 2.56 18.58
N ALA A 2 -28.09 2.26 17.29
CA ALA A 2 -28.26 3.25 16.23
C ALA A 2 -29.36 4.26 16.56
N ASP A 3 -30.51 3.79 17.05
CA ASP A 3 -31.67 4.64 17.41
C ASP A 3 -31.33 5.70 18.47
N LYS A 4 -30.51 5.34 19.48
CA LYS A 4 -30.06 6.29 20.51
C LYS A 4 -29.09 7.33 19.96
N VAL A 5 -28.28 6.97 18.96
CA VAL A 5 -27.35 7.90 18.31
C VAL A 5 -28.09 8.86 17.39
N GLU A 6 -29.10 8.38 16.66
CA GLU A 6 -29.96 9.22 15.81
C GLU A 6 -30.76 10.22 16.64
N ILE A 7 -31.37 9.78 17.74
CA ILE A 7 -32.06 10.67 18.69
C ILE A 7 -31.07 11.70 19.27
N ALA A 8 -29.86 11.28 19.65
CA ALA A 8 -28.85 12.20 20.15
C ALA A 8 -28.45 13.24 19.08
N ASN A 9 -28.24 12.83 17.83
CA ASN A 9 -27.88 13.72 16.72
C ASN A 9 -28.97 14.76 16.46
N LYS A 10 -30.25 14.35 16.45
CA LYS A 10 -31.40 15.27 16.27
C LYS A 10 -31.37 16.44 17.26
N TRP A 11 -31.14 16.16 18.55
CA TRP A 11 -31.09 17.20 19.58
C TRP A 11 -29.77 17.99 19.57
N ILE A 12 -28.67 17.37 19.15
CA ILE A 12 -27.39 18.06 19.00
C ILE A 12 -27.42 19.04 17.82
N GLU A 13 -28.08 18.69 16.72
CA GLU A 13 -28.32 19.55 15.56
C GLU A 13 -29.25 20.72 15.89
N ALA A 14 -30.23 20.52 16.77
CA ALA A 14 -31.06 21.58 17.33
C ALA A 14 -30.29 22.56 18.27
N GLY A 15 -28.97 22.37 18.45
CA GLY A 15 -28.10 23.30 19.17
C GLY A 15 -27.86 22.98 20.64
N TYR A 16 -28.39 21.86 21.16
CA TYR A 16 -28.21 21.49 22.56
C TYR A 16 -26.81 20.93 22.85
N PRO A 17 -26.26 21.16 24.06
CA PRO A 17 -24.93 20.69 24.42
C PRO A 17 -24.85 19.15 24.44
N LYS A 18 -23.95 18.60 23.62
CA LYS A 18 -23.71 17.15 23.44
C LYS A 18 -23.58 16.39 24.76
N THR A 19 -22.86 16.95 25.72
CA THR A 19 -22.64 16.34 27.03
C THR A 19 -23.92 16.15 27.84
N LYS A 20 -24.87 17.08 27.74
CA LYS A 20 -26.16 17.03 28.45
C LYS A 20 -27.12 16.06 27.75
N VAL A 21 -27.20 16.12 26.43
CA VAL A 21 -28.00 15.22 25.59
C VAL A 21 -27.60 13.76 25.81
N LEU A 22 -26.30 13.46 25.72
CA LEU A 22 -25.79 12.09 25.90
C LEU A 22 -26.03 11.54 27.31
N ARG A 23 -25.93 12.40 28.33
CA ARG A 23 -26.23 12.03 29.72
C ARG A 23 -27.70 11.69 29.94
N ILE A 24 -28.62 12.45 29.32
CA ILE A 24 -30.07 12.20 29.41
C ILE A 24 -30.46 10.90 28.70
N ILE A 25 -29.88 10.64 27.52
CA ILE A 25 -30.15 9.43 26.72
C ILE A 25 -29.49 8.17 27.34
N GLY A 26 -28.58 8.36 28.31
CA GLY A 26 -27.80 7.28 28.92
C GLY A 26 -26.80 6.65 27.95
N LEU A 27 -26.29 7.43 26.98
CA LEU A 27 -25.30 6.97 26.02
C LEU A 27 -23.91 7.42 26.45
N ASN A 28 -22.96 6.48 26.54
CA ASN A 28 -21.58 6.83 26.87
C ASN A 28 -20.96 7.67 25.75
N ARG A 29 -20.18 8.69 26.14
CA ARG A 29 -19.55 9.62 25.19
C ARG A 29 -18.62 8.89 24.22
N SER A 30 -17.86 7.91 24.71
CA SER A 30 -16.97 7.10 23.88
C SER A 30 -17.73 6.35 22.79
N THR A 31 -18.87 5.75 23.14
CA THR A 31 -19.77 5.06 22.20
C THR A 31 -20.31 6.00 21.13
N TYR A 32 -20.75 7.21 21.52
CA TYR A 32 -21.23 8.22 20.59
C TYR A 32 -20.15 8.66 19.59
N TYR A 33 -18.95 9.01 20.08
CA TYR A 33 -17.84 9.42 19.21
C TYR A 33 -17.27 8.27 18.38
N TYR A 34 -17.33 7.02 18.87
CA TYR A 34 -16.95 5.83 18.11
C TYR A 34 -17.89 5.61 16.91
N HIS A 35 -19.21 5.71 17.11
CA HIS A 35 -20.18 5.64 16.02
C HIS A 35 -19.96 6.75 14.99
N LEU A 36 -19.73 7.99 15.46
CA LEU A 36 -19.41 9.12 14.60
C LEU A 36 -18.09 8.95 13.85
N SER A 37 -17.13 8.20 14.41
CA SER A 37 -15.86 7.91 13.77
C SER A 37 -15.98 6.92 12.60
N GLY A 38 -16.98 6.02 12.63
CA GLY A 38 -17.30 5.09 11.56
C GLY A 38 -18.08 5.71 10.41
N LEU A 39 -18.87 6.75 10.70
CA LEU A 39 -19.63 7.53 9.70
C LEU A 39 -18.78 8.59 8.95
N LYS A 40 -17.55 8.86 9.41
CA LYS A 40 -16.66 9.79 8.70
C LYS A 40 -16.32 9.21 7.32
N ILE A 41 -16.84 9.87 6.28
CA ILE A 41 -16.40 9.84 4.88
C ILE A 41 -14.92 9.48 4.83
N ILE A 42 -14.62 8.36 4.18
CA ILE A 42 -13.31 7.90 3.71
C ILE A 42 -12.19 8.74 4.33
N LYS A 43 -11.86 8.51 5.61
CA LYS A 43 -10.58 8.98 6.10
C LYS A 43 -9.57 8.28 5.20
N ASN A 44 -8.94 9.02 4.28
CA ASN A 44 -7.76 8.55 3.58
C ASN A 44 -6.89 7.93 4.67
N LYS A 45 -6.75 6.59 4.66
CA LYS A 45 -6.02 5.87 5.71
C LYS A 45 -4.72 6.63 5.90
N SER A 46 -4.39 7.02 7.13
CA SER A 46 -3.13 7.70 7.40
C SER A 46 -1.99 6.72 7.11
N THR A 47 -1.60 6.62 5.85
CA THR A 47 -0.54 5.76 5.38
C THR A 47 0.78 6.46 5.66
N GLY A 48 1.22 6.43 6.91
CA GLY A 48 2.56 6.83 7.35
C GLY A 48 3.04 8.18 6.80
N ARG A 49 4.35 8.28 6.55
CA ARG A 49 4.97 9.48 5.99
C ARG A 49 4.52 9.69 4.53
N PRO A 50 4.11 10.92 4.14
CA PRO A 50 3.69 11.20 2.77
C PRO A 50 4.82 10.93 1.76
N LYS A 51 4.43 10.59 0.52
CA LYS A 51 5.35 10.46 -0.62
C LYS A 51 6.08 11.79 -0.81
N THR A 52 7.41 11.75 -0.93
CA THR A 52 8.21 12.89 -1.37
C THR A 52 8.10 13.06 -2.90
N CYS A 53 7.68 14.23 -3.37
CA CYS A 53 7.47 14.53 -4.80
C CYS A 53 8.69 15.17 -5.50
N TYR A 54 9.86 15.15 -4.86
CA TYR A 54 11.10 15.71 -5.40
C TYR A 54 12.32 14.95 -4.90
N SER A 55 13.45 15.12 -5.57
CA SER A 55 14.77 14.63 -5.15
C SER A 55 15.82 15.74 -5.31
N PHE A 56 17.03 15.53 -4.81
CA PHE A 56 18.12 16.48 -4.95
C PHE A 56 19.21 15.94 -5.88
N THR A 57 19.85 16.81 -6.65
CA THR A 57 21.10 16.51 -7.34
C THR A 57 22.27 16.53 -6.35
N SER A 58 23.42 16.01 -6.78
CA SER A 58 24.69 16.18 -6.06
C SER A 58 25.09 17.66 -5.90
N TYR A 59 24.55 18.55 -6.73
CA TYR A 59 24.76 19.99 -6.66
C TYR A 59 23.80 20.69 -5.67
N GLY A 60 22.87 19.94 -5.05
CA GLY A 60 21.88 20.49 -4.11
C GLY A 60 20.63 21.07 -4.76
N GLU A 61 20.49 20.95 -6.08
CA GLU A 61 19.31 21.45 -6.80
C GLU A 61 18.14 20.50 -6.65
N LYS A 62 16.94 21.07 -6.54
CA LYS A 62 15.69 20.32 -6.37
C LYS A 62 15.13 19.94 -7.74
N ILE A 63 14.90 18.65 -7.96
CA ILE A 63 14.28 18.11 -9.18
C ILE A 63 12.91 17.50 -8.83
N SER A 64 11.90 17.82 -9.63
CA SER A 64 10.54 17.27 -9.50
C SER A 64 10.48 15.80 -9.91
N ASP A 65 9.46 15.08 -9.43
CA ASP A 65 9.22 13.69 -9.88
C ASP A 65 8.94 13.63 -11.38
N GLU A 66 8.30 14.65 -11.96
CA GLU A 66 8.02 14.78 -13.40
C GLU A 66 9.30 14.85 -14.24
N GLN A 67 10.28 15.69 -13.88
CA GLN A 67 11.57 15.72 -14.57
C GLN A 67 12.32 14.39 -14.46
N ILE A 68 12.25 13.73 -13.29
CA ILE A 68 12.89 12.42 -13.12
C ILE A 68 12.21 11.38 -14.03
N LYS A 69 10.89 11.47 -14.25
CA LYS A 69 10.17 10.59 -15.19
C LYS A 69 10.64 10.81 -16.63
N GLU A 70 10.85 12.06 -17.05
CA GLU A 70 11.39 12.38 -18.38
C GLU A 70 12.77 11.74 -18.58
N TYR A 71 13.69 11.89 -17.63
CA TYR A 71 15.01 11.25 -17.71
C TYR A 71 14.93 9.72 -17.74
N ILE A 72 13.97 9.14 -17.02
CA ILE A 72 13.74 7.69 -17.04
C ILE A 72 13.31 7.25 -18.45
N ILE A 73 12.42 7.99 -19.12
CA ILE A 73 11.95 7.69 -20.48
C ILE A 73 13.12 7.83 -21.46
N GLN A 74 13.89 8.92 -21.37
CA GLN A 74 15.06 9.14 -22.21
C GLN A 74 16.07 7.98 -22.09
N ILE A 75 16.44 7.57 -20.87
CA ILE A 75 17.35 6.43 -20.64
C ILE A 75 16.76 5.13 -21.20
N PHE A 76 15.44 4.96 -21.08
CA PHE A 76 14.74 3.77 -21.55
C PHE A 76 14.74 3.66 -23.08
N GLU A 77 14.63 4.78 -23.78
CA GLU A 77 14.71 4.88 -25.24
C GLU A 77 16.16 4.70 -25.75
N GLU A 78 17.15 5.33 -25.11
CA GLU A 78 18.55 5.33 -25.55
C GLU A 78 19.30 4.01 -25.28
N GLU A 79 19.31 3.51 -24.03
CA GLU A 79 20.20 2.44 -23.58
C GLU A 79 19.55 1.03 -23.56
N SER A 80 18.37 0.92 -24.17
CA SER A 80 17.66 -0.33 -24.47
C SER A 80 16.75 -0.93 -23.38
N ILE A 81 15.61 -1.40 -23.88
CA ILE A 81 14.56 -2.30 -23.38
C ILE A 81 15.05 -3.35 -22.34
N TYR A 82 16.33 -3.71 -22.34
CA TYR A 82 16.90 -4.65 -21.37
C TYR A 82 17.03 -4.08 -19.95
N TYR A 83 17.03 -2.77 -19.76
CA TYR A 83 17.22 -2.19 -18.44
C TYR A 83 16.01 -2.41 -17.52
N GLY A 84 16.30 -2.78 -16.28
CA GLY A 84 15.33 -2.74 -15.18
C GLY A 84 15.54 -1.48 -14.34
N TYR A 85 14.60 -1.18 -13.45
CA TYR A 85 14.67 0.01 -12.59
C TYR A 85 15.99 0.15 -11.81
N LEU A 86 16.67 -0.96 -11.48
CA LEU A 86 17.98 -0.95 -10.84
C LEU A 86 19.06 -0.32 -11.74
N LYS A 87 19.13 -0.74 -13.02
CA LYS A 87 20.08 -0.17 -13.99
C LYS A 87 19.74 1.29 -14.29
N ILE A 88 18.46 1.62 -14.43
CA ILE A 88 17.97 3.00 -14.56
C ILE A 88 18.41 3.85 -13.35
N THR A 89 18.34 3.31 -12.13
CA THR A 89 18.82 4.01 -10.92
C THR A 89 20.31 4.33 -11.02
N HIS A 90 21.12 3.41 -11.53
CA HIS A 90 22.56 3.65 -11.72
C HIS A 90 22.82 4.68 -12.82
N ALA A 91 22.09 4.63 -13.93
CA ALA A 91 22.19 5.61 -15.02
C ALA A 91 21.81 7.02 -14.53
N LEU A 92 20.71 7.18 -13.78
CA LEU A 92 20.28 8.46 -13.19
C LEU A 92 21.35 9.08 -12.27
N ARG A 93 22.04 8.24 -11.48
CA ARG A 93 23.13 8.70 -10.59
C ARG A 93 24.39 9.04 -11.37
N ARG A 94 24.70 8.29 -12.43
CA ARG A 94 25.93 8.46 -13.22
C ARG A 94 25.84 9.68 -14.14
N ASN A 95 24.75 9.78 -14.91
CA ASN A 95 24.60 10.75 -15.99
C ASN A 95 24.04 12.08 -15.47
N PHE A 96 22.98 12.02 -14.66
CA PHE A 96 22.26 13.19 -14.16
C PHE A 96 22.63 13.61 -12.73
N LYS A 97 23.56 12.88 -12.09
CA LYS A 97 24.03 13.13 -10.71
C LYS A 97 22.90 13.29 -9.69
N ILE A 98 21.81 12.54 -9.85
CA ILE A 98 20.64 12.62 -8.95
C ILE A 98 20.84 11.72 -7.73
N ASN A 99 20.72 12.28 -6.53
CA ASN A 99 20.71 11.52 -5.28
C ASN A 99 19.32 10.89 -5.05
N ILE A 100 19.07 9.79 -5.75
CA ILE A 100 17.80 9.07 -5.71
C ILE A 100 17.99 7.63 -5.23
N ASN A 101 17.04 7.11 -4.45
CA ASN A 101 17.01 5.72 -4.01
C ASN A 101 16.26 4.84 -5.03
N LYS A 102 16.73 3.60 -5.23
CA LYS A 102 16.08 2.58 -6.08
C LYS A 102 14.59 2.38 -5.78
N LYS A 103 14.16 2.55 -4.53
CA LYS A 103 12.74 2.46 -4.14
C LYS A 103 11.89 3.56 -4.76
N LYS A 104 12.44 4.78 -4.87
CA LYS A 104 11.75 5.90 -5.50
C LYS A 104 11.67 5.70 -7.01
N VAL A 105 12.79 5.29 -7.63
CA VAL A 105 12.83 4.96 -9.07
C VAL A 105 11.83 3.85 -9.41
N TYR A 106 11.76 2.78 -8.62
CA TYR A 106 10.77 1.71 -8.81
C TYR A 106 9.33 2.24 -8.87
N ARG A 107 8.98 3.17 -7.97
CA ARG A 107 7.63 3.75 -7.91
C ARG A 107 7.34 4.62 -9.13
N LEU A 108 8.31 5.41 -9.58
CA LEU A 108 8.18 6.21 -10.80
C LEU A 108 8.05 5.30 -12.04
N CYS A 109 8.87 4.25 -12.13
CA CYS A 109 8.75 3.24 -13.19
C CYS A 109 7.38 2.54 -13.18
N LYS A 110 6.82 2.28 -11.99
CA LYS A 110 5.48 1.71 -11.84
C LYS A 110 4.40 2.67 -12.32
N GLU A 111 4.50 3.96 -12.00
CA GLU A 111 3.58 5.00 -12.48
C GLU A 111 3.64 5.15 -14.01
N LEU A 112 4.81 4.99 -14.61
CA LEU A 112 5.03 5.03 -16.06
C LEU A 112 4.69 3.72 -16.79
N ASN A 113 4.30 2.65 -16.08
CA ASN A 113 4.06 1.31 -16.64
C ASN A 113 5.24 0.70 -17.43
N ILE A 114 6.48 1.06 -17.11
CA ILE A 114 7.70 0.53 -17.76
C ILE A 114 8.33 -0.66 -17.02
N LEU A 115 7.71 -1.11 -15.93
CA LEU A 115 8.21 -2.26 -15.17
C LEU A 115 8.02 -3.56 -15.96
N LYS A 116 9.05 -4.41 -15.95
CA LYS A 116 8.97 -5.75 -16.52
C LYS A 116 7.98 -6.62 -15.74
N PRO A 117 7.29 -7.55 -16.41
CA PRO A 117 6.43 -8.50 -15.72
C PRO A 117 7.23 -9.25 -14.65
N GLN A 118 6.53 -9.59 -13.57
CA GLN A 118 7.11 -10.40 -12.51
C GLN A 118 7.55 -11.74 -13.10
N ARG A 119 8.80 -12.14 -12.85
CA ARG A 119 9.32 -13.44 -13.30
C ARG A 119 8.41 -14.56 -12.78
N GLU A 120 7.95 -15.40 -13.70
CA GLU A 120 7.25 -16.63 -13.35
C GLU A 120 8.21 -17.60 -12.65
N ILE A 121 7.88 -17.99 -11.41
CA ILE A 121 8.64 -18.99 -10.67
C ILE A 121 8.13 -20.36 -11.09
N LYS A 122 8.82 -20.98 -12.06
CA LYS A 122 8.55 -22.36 -12.46
C LYS A 122 9.08 -23.32 -11.39
N SER A 123 8.23 -24.17 -10.83
CA SER A 123 8.69 -25.21 -9.90
C SER A 123 9.58 -26.21 -10.66
N ARG A 124 10.85 -26.34 -10.25
CA ARG A 124 11.82 -27.21 -10.94
C ARG A 124 11.35 -28.66 -11.03
N HIS A 125 10.67 -29.16 -9.99
CA HIS A 125 10.17 -30.54 -9.90
C HIS A 125 8.72 -30.52 -9.40
N PRO A 126 7.88 -31.50 -9.77
CA PRO A 126 6.54 -31.63 -9.21
C PRO A 126 6.66 -31.87 -7.70
N ARG A 127 6.25 -30.89 -6.89
CA ARG A 127 6.11 -31.09 -5.45
C ARG A 127 4.89 -31.98 -5.23
N LYS A 128 5.12 -33.30 -5.14
CA LYS A 128 4.09 -34.23 -4.65
C LYS A 128 3.89 -33.92 -3.16
N ILE A 129 2.77 -33.28 -2.84
CA ILE A 129 2.33 -33.14 -1.44
C ILE A 129 2.07 -34.55 -0.91
N ALA A 130 2.52 -34.85 0.31
CA ALA A 130 2.22 -36.11 0.96
C ALA A 130 0.70 -36.27 1.05
N ARG A 131 0.16 -37.36 0.50
CA ARG A 131 -1.27 -37.65 0.60
C ARG A 131 -1.58 -38.10 2.03
N ASN A 132 -2.52 -37.42 2.68
CA ASN A 132 -3.08 -37.89 3.95
C ASN A 132 -3.75 -39.25 3.68
N ARG A 133 -3.30 -40.28 4.40
CA ARG A 133 -3.95 -41.60 4.40
C ARG A 133 -4.53 -41.86 5.78
N THR A 134 -5.71 -42.45 5.82
CA THR A 134 -6.32 -42.90 7.08
C THR A 134 -5.61 -44.16 7.54
N VAL A 135 -5.02 -44.13 8.74
CA VAL A 135 -4.36 -45.31 9.33
C VAL A 135 -5.44 -46.21 9.90
N THR A 136 -5.68 -47.35 9.26
CA THR A 136 -6.76 -48.29 9.66
C THR A 136 -6.34 -49.32 10.69
N ALA A 137 -5.03 -49.58 10.85
CA ALA A 137 -4.49 -50.51 11.85
C ALA A 137 -3.00 -50.25 12.11
N SER A 138 -2.50 -50.74 13.24
CA SER A 138 -1.06 -50.75 13.54
C SER A 138 -0.29 -51.48 12.42
N ASN A 139 0.75 -50.84 11.89
CA ASN A 139 1.74 -51.40 10.95
C ASN A 139 1.31 -51.64 9.50
N ARG A 140 0.09 -51.30 9.07
CA ARG A 140 -0.31 -51.39 7.65
C ARG A 140 0.07 -50.15 6.85
N ASN A 141 1.37 -49.91 6.72
CA ASN A 141 1.92 -48.84 5.90
C ASN A 141 2.22 -49.34 4.48
N GLY A 142 1.19 -49.53 3.63
CA GLY A 142 1.40 -49.63 2.17
C GLY A 142 0.67 -50.75 1.44
N LYS A 143 -0.65 -50.66 1.30
CA LYS A 143 -1.35 -51.26 0.16
C LYS A 143 -1.93 -50.15 -0.71
N LEU A 144 -1.43 -50.06 -1.94
CA LEU A 144 -1.99 -49.26 -3.00
C LEU A 144 -3.31 -49.93 -3.43
N ILE A 145 -4.39 -49.16 -3.53
CA ILE A 145 -5.57 -49.48 -4.34
C ILE A 145 -5.34 -48.81 -5.69
#